data_AF-A0A7W0NUH3-F1
#
_entry.id   AF-A0A7W0NUH3-F1
#
_cell.length_a   1.000
_cell.length_b   1.000
_cell.length_c   1.000
_cell.angle_alpha   90.00
_cell.angle_beta   90.00
_cell.angle_gamma   90.00
#
_symmetry.space_group_name_H-M   'P 1'
#
loop_
_entity.id
_entity.type
_entity.pdbx_description
1 polymer ?
#
loop_
_entity_poly.entity_id
_entity_poly.type
_entity_poly.pdbx_seq_one_letter_code
_entity_poly.pdbx_strand_id
1 'polypeptide(L)'
;GRPYLSFPSFVPASYELTILLAGFTAVFGMLFLNGLPRPYHPVFNVPRFSLATREKFFLLIETADPKFDENTRSFMEGLGPQEVFDVEE
;
A
#
# COMPACT_ATOMS: atom_id res chain seq x y z
N GLY A 1 -17.25 17.06 48.12
CA GLY A 1 -16.41 16.78 46.94
C GLY A 1 -16.99 15.60 46.18
N ARG A 2 -16.76 15.49 44.87
CA ARG A 2 -17.14 14.27 44.12
C ARG A 2 -16.29 13.07 44.58
N PRO A 3 -16.80 11.83 44.50
CA PRO A 3 -16.03 10.63 44.85
C PRO A 3 -14.76 10.50 43.99
N TYR A 4 -13.66 10.03 44.57
CA TYR A 4 -12.39 9.79 43.84
C TYR A 4 -12.55 8.84 42.64
N LEU A 5 -13.49 7.89 42.72
CA LEU A 5 -13.82 6.95 41.65
C LEU A 5 -15.23 7.21 41.11
N SER A 6 -15.38 8.27 40.33
CA SER A 6 -16.62 8.58 39.62
C SER A 6 -16.66 7.89 38.25
N PHE A 7 -16.86 6.57 38.23
CA PHE A 7 -16.86 5.75 37.00
C PHE A 7 -17.63 6.34 35.81
N PRO A 8 -18.86 6.87 35.96
CA PRO A 8 -19.59 7.46 34.83
C PRO A 8 -18.90 8.66 34.18
N SER A 9 -18.10 9.43 34.94
CA SER A 9 -17.37 10.58 34.40
C SER A 9 -16.14 10.19 33.57
N PHE A 10 -15.62 8.95 33.71
CA PHE A 10 -14.48 8.46 32.94
C PHE A 10 -14.87 7.86 31.59
N VAL A 11 -16.12 7.42 31.43
CA VAL A 11 -16.59 6.75 30.20
C VAL A 11 -16.38 7.59 28.94
N PRO A 12 -16.77 8.88 28.89
CA PRO A 12 -16.60 9.68 27.67
C PRO A 12 -15.12 9.80 27.26
N ALA A 13 -14.23 10.07 28.22
CA ALA A 13 -12.81 10.21 27.94
C ALA A 13 -12.18 8.89 27.45
N SER A 14 -12.50 7.75 28.08
CA SER A 14 -12.00 6.45 27.67
C SER A 14 -12.53 6.01 26.30
N TYR A 15 -13.78 6.34 25.97
CA TYR A 15 -14.37 6.06 24.66
C TYR A 15 -13.63 6.80 23.54
N GLU A 16 -13.41 8.10 23.72
CA GLU A 16 -12.66 8.92 22.77
C GLU A 16 -11.21 8.43 22.63
N LEU A 17 -10.55 8.07 23.74
CA LEU A 17 -9.19 7.52 23.69
C LEU A 17 -9.15 6.19 22.91
N THR A 18 -10.16 5.34 23.07
CA THR A 18 -10.25 4.07 22.34
C THR A 18 -10.38 4.31 20.84
N ILE A 19 -11.27 5.24 20.42
CA ILE A 19 -11.43 5.60 19.01
C ILE A 19 -10.14 6.22 18.45
N LEU A 20 -9.52 7.12 19.20
CA LEU A 20 -8.29 7.78 18.80
C LEU A 20 -7.16 6.76 18.55
N LEU A 21 -6.95 5.84 19.50
CA LEU A 21 -5.93 4.80 19.37
C LEU A 21 -6.27 3.81 18.24
N ALA A 22 -7.53 3.46 18.06
CA ALA A 22 -7.98 2.62 16.96
C ALA A 22 -7.72 3.29 15.59
N GLY A 23 -8.03 4.59 15.46
CA GLY A 23 -7.79 5.36 14.25
C GLY A 23 -6.30 5.45 13.91
N PHE A 24 -5.45 5.76 14.90
CA PHE A 24 -3.99 5.78 14.69
C PHE A 24 -3.45 4.41 14.31
N THR A 25 -3.88 3.35 15.00
CA THR A 25 -3.43 1.99 14.70
C THR A 25 -3.88 1.56 13.31
N ALA A 26 -5.09 1.91 12.88
CA ALA A 26 -5.58 1.60 11.54
C ALA A 26 -4.77 2.33 10.46
N VAL A 27 -4.53 3.63 10.61
CA VAL A 27 -3.77 4.41 9.61
C VAL A 27 -2.31 3.96 9.56
N PHE A 28 -1.62 3.95 10.71
CA PHE A 28 -0.20 3.59 10.74
C PHE A 28 0.02 2.11 10.44
N GLY A 29 -0.84 1.22 10.94
CA GLY A 29 -0.80 -0.20 10.64
C GLY A 29 -0.96 -0.45 9.14
N MET A 30 -1.93 0.18 8.48
CA MET A 30 -2.12 0.06 7.04
C MET A 30 -0.89 0.57 6.27
N LEU A 31 -0.33 1.73 6.64
CA LEU A 31 0.85 2.27 5.98
C LEU A 31 2.04 1.30 6.08
N PHE A 32 2.41 0.90 7.30
CA PHE A 32 3.59 0.07 7.52
C PHE A 32 3.45 -1.33 6.93
N LEU A 33 2.28 -1.97 7.08
CA LEU A 33 2.06 -3.33 6.56
C LEU A 33 1.98 -3.37 5.03
N ASN A 34 1.58 -2.27 4.39
CA ASN A 34 1.63 -2.13 2.93
C ASN A 34 3.00 -1.65 2.41
N GLY A 35 4.01 -1.53 3.26
CA GLY A 35 5.35 -1.07 2.86
C GLY A 35 5.42 0.42 2.49
N LEU A 36 4.48 1.23 2.98
CA LEU A 36 4.49 2.69 2.89
C LEU A 36 5.14 3.26 4.16
N PRO A 37 5.83 4.42 4.12
CA PRO A 37 6.00 5.35 3.00
C PRO A 37 7.14 4.93 2.06
N ARG A 38 6.85 4.81 0.77
CA ARG A 38 7.84 4.54 -0.29
C ARG A 38 7.76 5.61 -1.36
N PRO A 39 8.40 6.79 -1.17
CA PRO A 39 8.30 7.91 -2.10
C PRO A 39 8.85 7.61 -3.50
N TYR A 40 9.84 6.71 -3.59
CA TYR A 40 10.40 6.25 -4.85
C TYR A 40 10.23 4.73 -5.00
N HIS A 41 9.74 4.33 -6.17
CA HIS A 41 9.65 2.95 -6.62
C HIS A 41 10.11 2.90 -8.09
N PRO A 42 10.97 1.95 -8.51
CA PRO A 42 11.53 1.90 -9.88
C PRO A 42 10.51 2.00 -11.01
N VAL A 43 9.30 1.44 -10.83
CA VAL A 43 8.17 1.54 -11.77
C VAL A 43 7.77 2.96 -12.15
N PHE A 44 8.09 3.96 -11.33
CA PHE A 44 7.85 5.37 -11.67
C PHE A 44 8.72 5.87 -12.83
N ASN A 45 9.81 5.18 -13.17
CA ASN A 45 10.66 5.51 -14.32
C ASN A 45 10.01 5.17 -15.66
N VAL A 46 8.95 4.35 -15.67
CA VAL A 46 8.18 4.05 -16.89
C VAL A 46 7.20 5.20 -17.15
N PRO A 47 7.36 6.00 -18.24
CA PRO A 47 6.53 7.20 -18.45
C PRO A 47 5.03 6.92 -18.49
N ARG A 48 4.63 5.73 -18.96
CA ARG A 48 3.23 5.31 -19.00
C ARG A 48 2.64 5.02 -17.63
N PHE A 49 3.44 4.75 -16.61
CA PHE A 49 2.96 4.45 -15.27
C PHE A 49 2.22 5.64 -14.63
N SER A 50 2.41 6.87 -15.13
CA SER A 50 1.58 8.02 -14.74
C SER A 50 0.08 7.83 -14.98
N LEU A 51 -0.30 6.87 -15.84
CA LEU A 51 -1.69 6.52 -16.14
C LEU A 51 -2.27 5.47 -15.17
N ALA A 52 -1.47 4.90 -14.27
CA ALA A 52 -1.88 3.82 -13.34
C ALA A 52 -3.01 4.24 -12.40
N THR A 53 -3.05 5.52 -12.01
CA THR A 53 -4.12 6.07 -11.15
C THR A 53 -5.30 6.65 -11.95
N ARG A 54 -5.27 6.58 -13.29
CA ARG A 54 -6.27 7.23 -14.14
C ARG A 54 -7.10 6.24 -14.95
N GLU A 55 -6.48 5.55 -15.90
CA GLU A 55 -7.23 4.84 -16.95
C GLU A 55 -6.62 3.49 -17.36
N LYS A 56 -5.42 3.15 -16.88
CA LYS A 56 -4.72 1.92 -17.28
C LYS A 56 -4.47 1.01 -16.08
N PHE A 57 -4.50 -0.28 -16.36
CA PHE A 57 -4.06 -1.33 -15.43
C PHE A 57 -2.65 -1.76 -15.79
N PHE A 58 -1.85 -2.07 -14.77
CA PHE A 58 -0.47 -2.51 -14.91
C PHE A 58 -0.30 -3.80 -14.14
N LEU A 59 0.45 -4.74 -14.72
CA LEU A 59 0.93 -5.94 -14.07
C LEU A 59 2.45 -5.82 -13.95
N LEU A 60 2.98 -6.05 -12.75
CA LEU A 60 4.41 -6.04 -12.47
C LEU A 60 4.83 -7.43 -12.05
N ILE A 61 5.93 -7.93 -12.62
CA ILE A 61 6.64 -9.10 -12.12
C ILE A 61 7.99 -8.61 -11.64
N GLU A 62 8.30 -8.89 -10.38
CA GLU A 62 9.59 -8.53 -9.78
C GLU A 62 10.65 -9.58 -10.11
N THR A 63 11.88 -9.12 -10.34
CA THR A 63 13.06 -9.97 -10.59
C THR A 63 13.44 -10.83 -9.38
N ALA A 64 12.91 -10.53 -8.19
CA ALA A 64 13.12 -11.31 -6.98
C ALA A 64 12.37 -12.66 -6.95
N ASP A 65 11.40 -12.89 -7.85
CA ASP A 65 10.70 -14.18 -7.96
C ASP A 65 11.66 -15.27 -8.48
N PRO A 66 11.81 -16.43 -7.81
CA PRO A 66 12.66 -17.53 -8.29
C PRO A 66 12.29 -18.09 -9.68
N LYS A 67 11.08 -17.81 -10.18
CA LYS A 67 10.62 -18.20 -11.51
C LYS A 67 10.81 -17.11 -12.57
N PHE A 68 11.28 -15.94 -12.18
CA PHE A 68 11.60 -14.88 -13.13
C PHE A 68 12.79 -15.31 -14.00
N ASP A 69 12.59 -15.30 -15.31
CA ASP A 69 13.56 -15.71 -16.31
C ASP A 69 13.42 -14.88 -17.60
N GLU A 70 14.29 -15.12 -18.57
CA GLU A 70 14.29 -14.43 -19.88
C GLU A 70 12.99 -14.64 -20.67
N ASN A 71 12.24 -15.73 -20.39
CA ASN A 71 10.97 -16.04 -21.07
C ASN A 71 9.79 -15.23 -20.52
N THR A 72 9.95 -14.58 -19.35
CA THR A 72 8.88 -13.83 -18.69
C THR A 72 8.34 -12.70 -19.58
N ARG A 73 9.20 -12.08 -20.39
CA ARG A 73 8.79 -11.06 -21.37
C ARG A 73 7.84 -11.63 -22.43
N SER A 74 8.22 -12.75 -23.04
CA SER A 74 7.40 -13.46 -24.03
C SER A 74 6.08 -13.95 -23.43
N PHE A 75 6.10 -14.40 -22.17
CA PHE A 75 4.89 -14.77 -21.43
C PHE A 75 3.94 -13.57 -21.26
N MET A 76 4.46 -12.41 -20.84
CA MET A 76 3.68 -11.17 -20.72
C MET A 76 3.10 -10.72 -22.06
N GLU A 77 3.88 -10.78 -23.14
CA GLU A 77 3.39 -10.47 -24.50
C GLU A 77 2.25 -11.42 -24.94
N GLY A 78 2.30 -12.69 -24.51
CA GLY A 78 1.26 -13.68 -24.76
C GLY A 78 -0.09 -13.42 -24.08
N LEU A 79 -0.15 -12.54 -23.07
CA LEU A 79 -1.39 -12.20 -22.34
C LEU A 79 -2.27 -11.15 -23.04
N GLY A 80 -1.86 -10.66 -24.22
CA GLY A 80 -2.52 -9.56 -24.92
C GLY A 80 -2.38 -8.21 -24.23
N PRO A 81 -1.19 -7.80 -23.76
CA PRO A 81 -0.99 -6.49 -23.16
C PRO A 81 -1.09 -5.40 -24.24
N GLN A 82 -1.31 -4.16 -23.81
CA GLN A 82 -1.11 -3.03 -24.72
C GLN A 82 0.38 -2.91 -25.06
N GLU A 83 1.24 -3.01 -24.04
CA GLU A 83 2.70 -2.93 -24.16
C GLU A 83 3.38 -3.62 -22.97
N VAL A 84 4.65 -3.96 -23.15
CA VAL A 84 5.52 -4.56 -22.11
C VAL A 84 6.79 -3.73 -22.00
N PHE A 85 7.14 -3.32 -20.77
CA PHE A 85 8.33 -2.54 -20.45
C PHE A 85 9.20 -3.27 -19.45
N ASP A 86 10.50 -3.24 -19.70
CA ASP A 86 11.49 -3.60 -18.69
C ASP A 86 11.71 -2.39 -17.77
N VAL A 87 11.74 -2.63 -16.46
CA VAL A 87 11.91 -1.60 -15.44
C VAL A 87 13.32 -1.72 -14.88
N GLU A 88 14.16 -0.74 -15.17
CA GLU A 88 15.49 -0.62 -14.56
C GLU A 88 15.36 -0.13 -13.11
N GLU A 89 16.18 -0.67 -12.21
CA GLU A 89 16.22 -0.28 -10.77
C GLU A 89 16.58 1.20 -10.56
#